data_AF-A0A3A8IWT6-F1
#
_entry.id   AF-A0A3A8IWT6-F1
#
_cell.length_a   1.000
_cell.length_b   1.000
_cell.length_c   1.000
_cell.angle_alpha   90.00
_cell.angle_beta   90.00
_cell.angle_gamma   90.00
#
_symmetry.space_group_name_H-M   'P 1'
#
loop_
_entity.id
_entity.type
_entity.pdbx_description
1 polymer ?
#
loop_
_entity_poly.entity_id
_entity_poly.type
_entity_poly.pdbx_seq_one_letter_code
_entity_poly.pdbx_strand_id
1 'polypeptide(L)'
;MPSKHFLTACSALALLVALPSTPAMADPGYGDSPDLALRSCQHLYAMGVRRSGVYFLKPDGAQALTTYCDMETQGGGWAMVYNSVLGINTTDFWNIPYGDRLGRRGRPSLDSNFYEGSLYLYRRTEYVDAVKYMDVIEDLRGKTVILFTAQVGGFATSTMRFQGPQLLSGQPEIYREQFATGWAAPDYDGDTHSTTECSSYFANVTQHYGACWVYNLGADAGDGPDDGRVGPHLNSTVASALGLATDGTTYTRVRRITRFVRW
;
A
#
# COMPACT_ATOMS: atom_id res chain seq x y z
N MET A 1 -11.24 13.41 -86.09
CA MET A 1 -12.21 12.48 -85.46
C MET A 1 -11.69 12.14 -84.07
N PRO A 2 -12.39 12.48 -82.97
CA PRO A 2 -11.87 12.28 -81.62
C PRO A 2 -12.18 10.86 -81.12
N SER A 3 -11.17 10.22 -80.52
CA SER A 3 -11.27 8.96 -79.78
C SER A 3 -12.00 9.22 -78.46
N LYS A 4 -13.12 8.50 -78.23
CA LYS A 4 -13.84 8.52 -76.96
C LYS A 4 -13.28 7.44 -76.05
N HIS A 5 -12.57 7.83 -75.00
CA HIS A 5 -12.23 6.94 -73.89
C HIS A 5 -13.42 6.85 -72.93
N PHE A 6 -13.99 5.65 -72.77
CA PHE A 6 -14.95 5.35 -71.70
C PHE A 6 -14.16 4.81 -70.50
N LEU A 7 -14.21 5.54 -69.37
CA LEU A 7 -13.80 5.02 -68.06
C LEU A 7 -15.00 4.30 -67.43
N THR A 8 -14.86 3.00 -67.22
CA THR A 8 -15.83 2.19 -66.46
C THR A 8 -15.49 2.31 -64.97
N ALA A 9 -16.36 2.96 -64.19
CA ALA A 9 -16.24 2.98 -62.74
C ALA A 9 -16.65 1.63 -62.15
N CYS A 10 -15.70 0.90 -61.55
CA CYS A 10 -15.96 -0.32 -60.81
C CYS A 10 -16.36 0.05 -59.37
N SER A 11 -17.66 0.00 -59.07
CA SER A 11 -18.18 0.26 -57.72
C SER A 11 -17.96 -0.97 -56.85
N ALA A 12 -16.93 -0.96 -56.01
CA ALA A 12 -16.72 -2.00 -55.00
C ALA A 12 -17.71 -1.78 -53.84
N LEU A 13 -18.76 -2.58 -53.79
CA LEU A 13 -19.68 -2.63 -52.66
C LEU A 13 -18.96 -3.30 -51.48
N ALA A 14 -18.44 -2.51 -50.54
CA ALA A 14 -17.86 -3.03 -49.31
C ALA A 14 -18.97 -3.64 -48.45
N LEU A 15 -19.04 -4.97 -48.41
CA LEU A 15 -19.93 -5.70 -47.53
C LEU A 15 -19.41 -5.53 -46.09
N LEU A 16 -20.00 -4.61 -45.31
CA LEU A 16 -19.77 -4.56 -43.87
C LEU A 16 -20.32 -5.86 -43.27
N VAL A 17 -19.45 -6.84 -43.05
CA VAL A 17 -19.76 -7.99 -42.21
C VAL A 17 -19.80 -7.47 -40.78
N ALA A 18 -21.00 -7.35 -40.21
CA ALA A 18 -21.16 -7.12 -38.78
C ALA A 18 -20.57 -8.33 -38.05
N LEU A 19 -19.43 -8.15 -37.40
CA LEU A 19 -18.88 -9.15 -36.49
C LEU A 19 -19.91 -9.36 -35.38
N PRO A 20 -20.30 -10.61 -35.07
CA PRO A 20 -21.14 -10.87 -33.92
C PRO A 20 -20.39 -10.38 -32.68
N SER A 21 -20.95 -9.37 -32.00
CA SER A 21 -20.48 -8.94 -30.70
C SER A 21 -20.54 -10.14 -29.77
N THR A 22 -19.38 -10.68 -29.41
CA THR A 22 -19.27 -11.69 -28.36
C THR A 22 -19.98 -11.15 -27.12
N PRO A 23 -20.94 -11.88 -26.54
CA PRO A 23 -21.47 -11.47 -25.24
C PRO A 23 -20.27 -11.34 -24.31
N ALA A 24 -20.14 -10.18 -23.66
CA ALA A 24 -19.16 -9.99 -22.60
C ALA A 24 -19.36 -11.15 -21.62
N MET A 25 -18.41 -12.09 -21.57
CA MET A 25 -18.41 -13.11 -20.54
C MET A 25 -18.50 -12.35 -19.22
N ALA A 26 -19.47 -12.69 -18.38
CA ALA A 26 -19.58 -12.13 -17.05
C ALA A 26 -18.21 -12.24 -16.38
N ASP A 27 -17.74 -11.15 -15.78
CA ASP A 27 -16.52 -11.15 -14.99
C ASP A 27 -16.58 -12.36 -14.03
N PRO A 28 -15.60 -13.28 -14.06
CA PRO A 28 -15.63 -14.48 -13.23
C PRO A 28 -15.65 -14.19 -11.72
N GLY A 29 -15.56 -12.92 -11.30
CA GLY A 29 -15.65 -12.51 -9.90
C GLY A 29 -14.39 -12.91 -9.13
N TYR A 30 -13.24 -12.82 -9.79
CA TYR A 30 -11.97 -13.21 -9.18
C TYR A 30 -11.73 -12.42 -7.89
N GLY A 31 -11.46 -13.15 -6.81
CA GLY A 31 -11.26 -12.57 -5.49
C GLY A 31 -12.54 -12.20 -4.72
N ASP A 32 -13.75 -12.45 -5.25
CA ASP A 32 -15.00 -12.16 -4.53
C ASP A 32 -15.33 -13.21 -3.46
N SER A 33 -14.72 -14.40 -3.54
CA SER A 33 -14.89 -15.50 -2.58
C SER A 33 -13.58 -16.25 -2.34
N PRO A 34 -13.47 -17.03 -1.24
CA PRO A 34 -12.31 -17.89 -0.99
C PRO A 34 -11.99 -18.91 -2.10
N ASP A 35 -12.99 -19.34 -2.87
CA ASP A 35 -12.85 -20.30 -3.96
C ASP A 35 -12.35 -19.64 -5.26
N LEU A 36 -12.64 -18.35 -5.41
CA LEU A 36 -12.19 -17.51 -6.53
C LEU A 36 -10.93 -16.69 -6.17
N ALA A 37 -10.34 -16.96 -5.01
CA ALA A 37 -9.16 -16.26 -4.52
C ALA A 37 -7.93 -16.56 -5.40
N LEU A 38 -7.22 -15.50 -5.79
CA LEU A 38 -5.96 -15.60 -6.54
C LEU A 38 -4.76 -15.29 -5.64
N ARG A 39 -3.54 -15.53 -6.15
CA ARG A 39 -2.31 -15.46 -5.33
C ARG A 39 -2.02 -14.09 -4.74
N SER A 40 -2.32 -13.02 -5.46
CA SER A 40 -2.01 -11.65 -5.04
C SER A 40 -2.94 -10.65 -5.74
N CYS A 41 -2.96 -9.41 -5.26
CA CYS A 41 -3.63 -8.32 -5.97
C CYS A 41 -3.04 -8.14 -7.39
N GLN A 42 -1.76 -8.40 -7.59
CA GLN A 42 -1.14 -8.37 -8.91
C GLN A 42 -1.66 -9.50 -9.82
N HIS A 43 -1.88 -10.70 -9.28
CA HIS A 43 -2.50 -11.78 -10.04
C HIS A 43 -3.94 -11.41 -10.43
N LEU A 44 -4.75 -10.87 -9.50
CA LEU A 44 -6.08 -10.33 -9.82
C LEU A 44 -6.02 -9.28 -10.94
N TYR A 45 -5.07 -8.35 -10.85
CA TYR A 45 -4.86 -7.34 -11.88
C TYR A 45 -4.46 -7.95 -13.23
N ALA A 46 -3.57 -8.94 -13.26
CA ALA A 46 -3.23 -9.67 -14.48
C ALA A 46 -4.44 -10.36 -15.12
N MET A 47 -5.42 -10.79 -14.32
CA MET A 47 -6.65 -11.42 -14.77
C MET A 47 -7.76 -10.45 -15.18
N GLY A 48 -7.50 -9.15 -15.19
CA GLY A 48 -8.46 -8.14 -15.66
C GLY A 48 -9.26 -7.43 -14.57
N VAL A 49 -9.04 -7.74 -13.29
CA VAL A 49 -9.66 -6.98 -12.19
C VAL A 49 -9.05 -5.58 -12.13
N ARG A 50 -9.90 -4.55 -12.24
CA ARG A 50 -9.45 -3.13 -12.32
C ARG A 50 -10.01 -2.24 -11.22
N ARG A 51 -11.04 -2.69 -10.50
CA ARG A 51 -11.65 -1.90 -9.45
C ARG A 51 -10.90 -2.09 -8.14
N SER A 52 -10.52 -1.01 -7.48
CA SER A 52 -9.96 -1.09 -6.13
C SER A 52 -11.01 -1.56 -5.12
N GLY A 53 -10.62 -2.39 -4.15
CA GLY A 53 -11.56 -3.00 -3.21
C GLY A 53 -10.97 -4.12 -2.39
N VAL A 54 -11.80 -4.73 -1.54
CA VAL A 54 -11.37 -5.86 -0.70
C VAL A 54 -11.55 -7.15 -1.47
N TYR A 55 -10.49 -7.95 -1.56
CA TYR A 55 -10.50 -9.23 -2.26
C TYR A 55 -9.96 -10.35 -1.38
N PHE A 56 -10.41 -11.57 -1.64
CA PHE A 56 -9.81 -12.79 -1.14
C PHE A 56 -8.55 -13.13 -1.94
N LEU A 57 -7.45 -13.34 -1.23
CA LEU A 57 -6.16 -13.77 -1.77
C LEU A 57 -5.81 -15.13 -1.17
N LYS A 58 -5.19 -16.00 -1.96
CA LYS A 58 -4.69 -17.32 -1.53
C LYS A 58 -3.23 -17.48 -1.99
N PRO A 59 -2.27 -16.78 -1.36
CA PRO A 59 -0.89 -16.68 -1.87
C PRO A 59 -0.19 -18.04 -2.02
N ASP A 60 -0.34 -18.88 -0.99
CA ASP A 60 0.28 -20.22 -0.92
C ASP A 60 -0.65 -21.34 -1.41
N GLY A 61 -1.84 -21.00 -1.94
CA GLY A 61 -2.82 -22.01 -2.37
C GLY A 61 -3.58 -22.72 -1.24
N ALA A 62 -3.33 -22.35 0.03
CA ALA A 62 -3.98 -22.95 1.20
C ALA A 62 -5.15 -22.11 1.73
N GLN A 63 -4.93 -21.32 2.78
CA GLN A 63 -5.95 -20.49 3.41
C GLN A 63 -6.07 -19.14 2.70
N ALA A 64 -7.31 -18.72 2.42
CA ALA A 64 -7.56 -17.40 1.90
C ALA A 64 -7.51 -16.35 3.01
N LEU A 65 -6.91 -15.20 2.72
CA LEU A 65 -6.95 -13.98 3.53
C LEU A 65 -7.64 -12.87 2.73
N THR A 66 -8.13 -11.82 3.39
CA THR A 66 -8.67 -10.64 2.70
C THR A 66 -7.79 -9.43 2.91
N THR A 67 -7.56 -8.66 1.85
CA THR A 67 -6.92 -7.35 1.95
C THR A 67 -7.52 -6.39 0.93
N TYR A 68 -7.31 -5.09 1.13
CA TYR A 68 -7.64 -4.09 0.13
C TYR A 68 -6.60 -4.13 -0.98
N CYS A 69 -7.06 -4.32 -2.21
CA CYS A 69 -6.26 -4.17 -3.42
C CYS A 69 -6.48 -2.78 -4.01
N ASP A 70 -5.42 -1.98 -4.10
CA ASP A 70 -5.38 -0.80 -4.96
C ASP A 70 -5.03 -1.26 -6.39
N MET A 71 -6.01 -1.10 -7.28
CA MET A 71 -5.93 -1.52 -8.69
C MET A 71 -5.68 -0.34 -9.65
N GLU A 72 -5.44 0.86 -9.12
CA GLU A 72 -5.38 2.10 -9.91
C GLU A 72 -4.03 2.78 -9.79
N THR A 73 -3.49 2.91 -8.57
CA THR A 73 -2.26 3.64 -8.31
C THR A 73 -1.05 2.90 -8.88
N GLN A 74 -0.19 3.61 -9.61
CA GLN A 74 1.09 3.08 -10.14
C GLN A 74 0.93 1.73 -10.88
N GLY A 75 -0.11 1.63 -11.71
CA GLY A 75 -0.40 0.45 -12.54
C GLY A 75 -1.12 -0.68 -11.79
N GLY A 76 -1.61 -0.43 -10.57
CA GLY A 76 -2.43 -1.37 -9.82
C GLY A 76 -1.69 -2.61 -9.31
N GLY A 77 -2.48 -3.53 -8.76
CA GLY A 77 -2.01 -4.82 -8.24
C GLY A 77 -1.39 -4.74 -6.84
N TRP A 78 -1.72 -3.71 -6.07
CA TRP A 78 -1.13 -3.42 -4.77
C TRP A 78 -1.99 -3.93 -3.62
N ALA A 79 -1.46 -4.81 -2.80
CA ALA A 79 -2.11 -5.30 -1.58
C ALA A 79 -1.78 -4.43 -0.37
N MET A 80 -2.77 -4.05 0.42
CA MET A 80 -2.57 -3.26 1.63
C MET A 80 -1.94 -4.12 2.74
N VAL A 81 -0.77 -3.73 3.21
CA VAL A 81 -0.09 -4.34 4.37
C VAL A 81 -0.64 -3.73 5.64
N TYR A 82 -0.76 -2.41 5.68
CA TYR A 82 -1.24 -1.71 6.84
C TYR A 82 -1.88 -0.39 6.44
N ASN A 83 -2.80 0.08 7.28
CA ASN A 83 -3.47 1.36 7.14
C ASN A 83 -3.68 1.99 8.51
N SER A 84 -3.18 3.21 8.72
CA SER A 84 -3.52 4.04 9.88
C SER A 84 -4.42 5.17 9.44
N VAL A 85 -5.57 5.33 10.12
CA VAL A 85 -6.60 6.31 9.81
C VAL A 85 -6.81 7.22 11.00
N LEU A 86 -7.03 8.50 10.73
CA LEU A 86 -7.29 9.50 11.75
C LEU A 86 -8.46 9.07 12.64
N GLY A 87 -8.21 8.95 13.94
CA GLY A 87 -9.21 8.53 14.91
C GLY A 87 -8.72 8.67 16.34
N ILE A 88 -9.62 8.45 17.30
CA ILE A 88 -9.25 8.37 18.72
C ILE A 88 -8.58 7.03 19.02
N ASN A 89 -7.68 7.01 20.01
CA ASN A 89 -6.97 5.80 20.45
C ASN A 89 -6.21 5.07 19.33
N THR A 90 -5.69 5.80 18.34
CA THR A 90 -4.92 5.21 17.24
C THR A 90 -3.67 4.49 17.78
N THR A 91 -3.05 4.98 18.86
CA THR A 91 -1.91 4.31 19.52
C THR A 91 -2.26 2.91 20.03
N ASP A 92 -3.47 2.68 20.52
CA ASP A 92 -3.89 1.39 21.07
C ASP A 92 -3.98 0.32 19.97
N PHE A 93 -4.41 0.71 18.76
CA PHE A 93 -4.42 -0.17 17.60
C PHE A 93 -2.99 -0.62 17.24
N TRP A 94 -2.06 0.34 17.23
CA TRP A 94 -0.66 0.11 16.84
C TRP A 94 0.21 -0.44 17.97
N ASN A 95 -0.32 -0.65 19.17
CA ASN A 95 0.39 -1.36 20.23
C ASN A 95 0.38 -2.87 19.93
N ILE A 96 1.25 -3.28 19.01
CA ILE A 96 1.39 -4.66 18.52
C ILE A 96 2.67 -5.25 19.11
N PRO A 97 2.58 -6.18 20.09
CA PRO A 97 3.74 -6.89 20.60
C PRO A 97 4.47 -7.66 19.51
N TYR A 98 5.77 -7.86 19.68
CA TYR A 98 6.62 -8.55 18.72
C TYR A 98 6.16 -9.99 18.41
N GLY A 99 5.55 -10.67 19.39
CA GLY A 99 4.93 -11.98 19.18
C GLY A 99 3.83 -11.97 18.10
N ASP A 100 3.14 -10.83 17.95
CA ASP A 100 2.02 -10.64 17.02
C ASP A 100 2.43 -10.00 15.68
N ARG A 101 3.74 -9.79 15.45
CA ARG A 101 4.24 -9.00 14.30
C ARG A 101 3.84 -9.53 12.92
N LEU A 102 3.53 -10.82 12.80
CA LEU A 102 3.04 -11.44 11.54
C LEU A 102 1.52 -11.67 11.57
N GLY A 103 0.85 -11.23 12.61
CA GLY A 103 -0.59 -11.37 12.79
C GLY A 103 -1.40 -10.32 12.04
N ARG A 104 -2.70 -10.36 12.28
CA ARG A 104 -3.70 -9.47 11.67
C ARG A 104 -4.42 -8.67 12.72
N ARG A 105 -4.70 -7.39 12.44
CA ARG A 105 -5.57 -6.53 13.25
C ARG A 105 -6.42 -5.64 12.35
N GLY A 106 -7.64 -5.35 12.80
CA GLY A 106 -8.54 -4.41 12.12
C GLY A 106 -9.18 -4.96 10.85
N ARG A 107 -9.76 -4.03 10.06
CA ARG A 107 -10.53 -4.33 8.84
C ARG A 107 -9.79 -3.80 7.62
N PRO A 108 -9.71 -4.54 6.50
CA PRO A 108 -8.99 -4.12 5.31
C PRO A 108 -9.77 -3.07 4.51
N SER A 109 -9.93 -1.88 5.08
CA SER A 109 -10.62 -0.74 4.46
C SER A 109 -9.74 0.50 4.56
N LEU A 110 -9.87 1.40 3.58
CA LEU A 110 -9.23 2.72 3.65
C LEU A 110 -9.78 3.56 4.81
N ASP A 111 -10.99 3.28 5.29
CA ASP A 111 -11.65 4.02 6.38
C ASP A 111 -11.39 3.42 7.78
N SER A 112 -10.55 2.39 7.89
CA SER A 112 -10.25 1.78 9.19
C SER A 112 -8.78 1.44 9.35
N ASN A 113 -8.34 1.47 10.61
CA ASN A 113 -7.05 0.92 10.98
C ASN A 113 -6.97 -0.56 10.58
N PHE A 114 -5.84 -0.95 9.99
CA PHE A 114 -5.59 -2.29 9.47
C PHE A 114 -4.11 -2.67 9.58
N TYR A 115 -3.84 -3.93 9.89
CA TYR A 115 -2.53 -4.54 9.83
C TYR A 115 -2.65 -6.00 9.39
N GLU A 116 -1.86 -6.40 8.40
CA GLU A 116 -1.68 -7.77 7.95
C GLU A 116 -0.18 -8.05 7.82
N GLY A 117 0.46 -8.37 8.94
CA GLY A 117 1.90 -8.61 9.01
C GLY A 117 2.35 -9.82 8.19
N SER A 118 1.46 -10.78 7.91
CA SER A 118 1.79 -11.94 7.09
C SER A 118 2.17 -11.56 5.65
N LEU A 119 1.74 -10.39 5.13
CA LEU A 119 2.08 -9.97 3.77
C LEU A 119 3.58 -9.70 3.57
N TYR A 120 4.34 -9.46 4.65
CA TYR A 120 5.81 -9.33 4.56
C TYR A 120 6.50 -10.64 4.15
N LEU A 121 5.83 -11.78 4.28
CA LEU A 121 6.41 -13.10 4.00
C LEU A 121 6.43 -13.45 2.51
N TYR A 122 5.57 -12.80 1.72
CA TYR A 122 5.36 -13.19 0.34
C TYR A 122 6.50 -12.71 -0.57
N ARG A 123 6.83 -13.59 -1.52
CA ARG A 123 7.95 -13.43 -2.45
C ARG A 123 7.42 -13.24 -3.86
N ARG A 124 8.35 -12.87 -4.76
CA ARG A 124 8.09 -12.74 -6.19
C ARG A 124 7.34 -13.95 -6.74
N THR A 125 6.27 -13.66 -7.47
CA THR A 125 5.54 -14.61 -8.32
C THR A 125 5.92 -14.46 -9.80
N GLU A 126 5.32 -15.26 -10.67
CA GLU A 126 5.40 -15.11 -12.12
C GLU A 126 4.81 -13.79 -12.64
N TYR A 127 4.03 -13.06 -11.82
CA TYR A 127 3.35 -11.82 -12.20
C TYR A 127 4.16 -10.55 -11.89
N VAL A 128 5.33 -10.67 -11.24
CA VAL A 128 6.24 -9.54 -10.95
C VAL A 128 7.69 -9.88 -11.25
N ASP A 129 8.50 -8.85 -11.47
CA ASP A 129 9.97 -8.91 -11.60
C ASP A 129 10.68 -8.83 -10.24
N ALA A 130 10.10 -8.11 -9.29
CA ALA A 130 10.57 -7.93 -7.91
C ALA A 130 9.39 -7.64 -6.98
N VAL A 131 9.57 -7.92 -5.68
CA VAL A 131 8.61 -7.48 -4.65
C VAL A 131 8.80 -5.98 -4.44
N LYS A 132 7.73 -5.21 -4.61
CA LYS A 132 7.73 -3.75 -4.52
C LYS A 132 6.82 -3.29 -3.39
N TYR A 133 7.18 -2.17 -2.77
CA TYR A 133 6.41 -1.52 -1.71
C TYR A 133 6.15 -0.06 -2.06
N MET A 134 5.06 0.47 -1.52
CA MET A 134 4.68 1.87 -1.68
C MET A 134 4.00 2.36 -0.42
N ASP A 135 4.45 3.49 0.10
CA ASP A 135 3.76 4.18 1.18
C ASP A 135 3.03 5.41 0.64
N VAL A 136 1.76 5.55 1.01
CA VAL A 136 0.86 6.62 0.56
C VAL A 136 0.30 7.34 1.77
N ILE A 137 0.25 8.67 1.68
CA ILE A 137 -0.34 9.53 2.70
C ILE A 137 -1.50 10.32 2.12
N GLU A 138 -2.49 10.62 2.95
CA GLU A 138 -3.63 11.47 2.62
C GLU A 138 -3.79 12.57 3.67
N ASP A 139 -3.75 13.83 3.26
CA ASP A 139 -3.92 14.95 4.19
C ASP A 139 -5.39 15.14 4.62
N LEU A 140 -5.61 16.08 5.56
CA LEU A 140 -6.94 16.40 6.08
C LEU A 140 -7.90 17.00 5.03
N ARG A 141 -7.40 17.37 3.84
CA ARG A 141 -8.19 17.89 2.72
C ARG A 141 -8.39 16.85 1.61
N GLY A 142 -7.86 15.64 1.76
CA GLY A 142 -8.00 14.54 0.80
C GLY A 142 -6.99 14.53 -0.32
N LYS A 143 -5.93 15.32 -0.25
CA LYS A 143 -4.82 15.19 -1.20
C LYS A 143 -3.98 13.98 -0.83
N THR A 144 -3.81 13.07 -1.79
CA THR A 144 -2.97 11.87 -1.65
C THR A 144 -1.60 12.07 -2.29
N VAL A 145 -0.54 11.62 -1.62
CA VAL A 145 0.83 11.63 -2.15
C VAL A 145 1.49 10.27 -1.90
N ILE A 146 2.21 9.76 -2.89
CA ILE A 146 3.12 8.62 -2.73
C ILE A 146 4.40 9.14 -2.07
N LEU A 147 4.71 8.66 -0.87
CA LEU A 147 5.90 9.07 -0.12
C LEU A 147 7.17 8.49 -0.73
N PHE A 148 7.13 7.19 -1.05
CA PHE A 148 8.18 6.49 -1.78
C PHE A 148 7.64 5.23 -2.45
N THR A 149 8.39 4.73 -3.42
CA THR A 149 8.31 3.34 -3.87
C THR A 149 9.67 2.66 -3.71
N ALA A 150 9.66 1.39 -3.33
CA ALA A 150 10.87 0.62 -3.08
C ALA A 150 10.75 -0.81 -3.62
N GLN A 151 11.88 -1.47 -3.84
CA GLN A 151 11.93 -2.91 -4.08
C GLN A 151 12.83 -3.60 -3.05
N VAL A 152 12.62 -4.90 -2.87
CA VAL A 152 13.36 -5.70 -1.89
C VAL A 152 13.77 -7.05 -2.47
N GLY A 153 14.90 -7.59 -2.02
CA GLY A 153 15.35 -8.94 -2.35
C GLY A 153 14.76 -10.03 -1.45
N GLY A 154 14.23 -9.65 -0.29
CA GLY A 154 13.65 -10.56 0.69
C GLY A 154 13.28 -9.86 2.00
N PHE A 155 12.94 -10.66 3.02
CA PHE A 155 12.51 -10.17 4.32
C PHE A 155 12.99 -11.11 5.43
N ALA A 156 13.58 -10.53 6.48
CA ALA A 156 14.04 -11.25 7.66
C ALA A 156 12.96 -11.21 8.74
N THR A 157 12.25 -12.32 8.94
CA THR A 157 11.07 -12.38 9.82
C THR A 157 11.38 -12.27 11.31
N SER A 158 12.62 -12.52 11.72
CA SER A 158 13.06 -12.35 13.11
C SER A 158 13.33 -10.89 13.47
N THR A 159 13.78 -10.08 12.53
CA THR A 159 14.08 -8.66 12.78
C THR A 159 13.11 -7.71 12.10
N MET A 160 12.19 -8.27 11.31
CA MET A 160 11.27 -7.55 10.45
C MET A 160 11.99 -6.52 9.56
N ARG A 161 13.22 -6.86 9.12
CA ARG A 161 14.04 -6.04 8.22
C ARG A 161 13.94 -6.54 6.79
N PHE A 162 13.84 -5.63 5.84
CA PHE A 162 13.97 -5.95 4.43
C PHE A 162 15.40 -6.33 4.07
N GLN A 163 15.56 -7.29 3.17
CA GLN A 163 16.85 -7.69 2.63
C GLN A 163 17.11 -6.97 1.31
N GLY A 164 18.21 -6.22 1.25
CA GLY A 164 18.58 -5.42 0.08
C GLY A 164 17.48 -4.44 -0.37
N PRO A 165 16.87 -3.65 0.53
CA PRO A 165 15.88 -2.67 0.13
C PRO A 165 16.54 -1.61 -0.76
N GLN A 166 15.84 -1.21 -1.82
CA GLN A 166 16.28 -0.18 -2.76
C GLN A 166 15.16 0.83 -3.00
N LEU A 167 15.47 2.10 -2.82
CA LEU A 167 14.59 3.20 -3.18
C LEU A 167 14.47 3.29 -4.71
N LEU A 168 13.24 3.29 -5.22
CA LEU A 168 12.96 3.48 -6.64
C LEU A 168 12.56 4.92 -6.94
N SER A 169 11.71 5.52 -6.10
CA SER A 169 11.26 6.91 -6.22
C SER A 169 10.80 7.47 -4.87
N GLY A 170 10.73 8.80 -4.77
CA GLY A 170 10.16 9.50 -3.61
C GLY A 170 11.21 10.03 -2.63
N GLN A 171 10.81 10.22 -1.37
CA GLN A 171 11.61 10.91 -0.35
C GLN A 171 12.64 9.97 0.30
N PRO A 172 13.96 10.22 0.14
CA PRO A 172 15.00 9.32 0.68
C PRO A 172 14.99 9.22 2.20
N GLU A 173 14.67 10.30 2.90
CA GLU A 173 14.62 10.30 4.37
C GLU A 173 13.46 9.45 4.88
N ILE A 174 12.25 9.60 4.32
CA ILE A 174 11.10 8.77 4.69
C ILE A 174 11.39 7.30 4.41
N TYR A 175 11.92 6.99 3.23
CA TYR A 175 12.33 5.63 2.89
C TYR A 175 13.33 5.06 3.89
N ARG A 176 14.34 5.83 4.29
CA ARG A 176 15.35 5.38 5.26
C ARG A 176 14.71 5.10 6.61
N GLU A 177 14.00 6.09 7.16
CA GLU A 177 13.47 6.06 8.53
C GLU A 177 12.28 5.10 8.70
N GLN A 178 11.47 4.93 7.66
CA GLN A 178 10.18 4.25 7.78
C GLN A 178 10.12 2.94 6.99
N PHE A 179 11.17 2.56 6.27
CA PHE A 179 11.17 1.36 5.46
C PHE A 179 12.50 0.59 5.50
N ALA A 180 13.62 1.23 5.18
CA ALA A 180 14.90 0.54 5.02
C ALA A 180 15.52 0.06 6.35
N THR A 181 15.06 0.60 7.47
CA THR A 181 15.46 0.24 8.83
C THR A 181 14.60 -0.89 9.39
N GLY A 182 14.73 -1.19 10.68
CA GLY A 182 13.96 -2.26 11.30
C GLY A 182 12.64 -1.80 11.88
N TRP A 183 11.83 -2.81 12.19
CA TRP A 183 10.55 -2.67 12.85
C TRP A 183 10.76 -2.77 14.35
N ALA A 184 10.21 -1.82 15.10
CA ALA A 184 10.23 -1.86 16.56
C ALA A 184 8.81 -1.92 17.10
N ALA A 185 8.69 -2.57 18.26
CA ALA A 185 7.47 -2.76 19.03
C ALA A 185 7.76 -2.45 20.51
N PRO A 186 6.73 -2.39 21.37
CA PRO A 186 6.89 -2.05 22.79
C PRO A 186 7.78 -3.02 23.58
N ASP A 187 7.92 -4.25 23.09
CA ASP A 187 8.68 -5.35 23.66
C ASP A 187 9.85 -5.81 22.76
N TYR A 188 10.16 -5.05 21.72
CA TYR A 188 11.25 -5.36 20.78
C TYR A 188 11.84 -4.10 20.15
N ASP A 189 13.10 -3.83 20.46
CA ASP A 189 13.89 -2.80 19.80
C ASP A 189 14.51 -3.35 18.51
N GLY A 190 13.91 -2.99 17.38
CA GLY A 190 14.46 -3.24 16.05
C GLY A 190 14.89 -1.99 15.32
N ASP A 191 14.82 -0.82 15.96
CA ASP A 191 15.16 0.45 15.34
C ASP A 191 16.69 0.64 15.24
N THR A 192 17.14 1.84 14.88
CA THR A 192 18.56 2.15 14.69
C THR A 192 19.06 3.27 15.59
N HIS A 193 18.22 3.75 16.52
CA HIS A 193 18.62 4.77 17.47
C HIS A 193 19.50 4.12 18.55
N SER A 194 20.60 4.77 18.93
CA SER A 194 21.60 4.15 19.81
C SER A 194 21.22 4.11 21.29
N THR A 195 20.30 4.98 21.72
CA THR A 195 19.96 5.16 23.14
C THR A 195 18.47 5.18 23.45
N THR A 196 17.61 5.21 22.43
CA THR A 196 16.17 5.45 22.61
C THR A 196 15.43 4.36 21.87
N GLU A 197 14.69 3.55 22.59
CA GLU A 197 13.80 2.57 21.99
C GLU A 197 12.57 3.30 21.44
N CYS A 198 12.51 3.52 20.13
CA CYS A 198 11.59 4.45 19.51
C CYS A 198 10.13 4.07 19.73
N SER A 199 9.79 2.78 19.68
CA SER A 199 8.42 2.32 19.90
C SER A 199 7.95 2.58 21.33
N SER A 200 8.76 2.20 22.34
CA SER A 200 8.41 2.40 23.76
C SER A 200 8.38 3.89 24.14
N TYR A 201 9.27 4.70 23.55
CA TYR A 201 9.28 6.15 23.75
C TYR A 201 8.05 6.82 23.12
N PHE A 202 7.69 6.47 21.88
CA PHE A 202 6.57 7.07 21.15
C PHE A 202 5.27 6.26 21.33
N ALA A 203 4.80 6.23 22.58
CA ALA A 203 3.48 5.71 22.98
C ALA A 203 3.20 4.26 22.57
N ASN A 204 4.22 3.41 22.61
CA ASN A 204 4.12 1.99 22.28
C ASN A 204 3.63 1.72 20.85
N VAL A 205 3.83 2.67 19.92
CA VAL A 205 3.41 2.50 18.53
C VAL A 205 4.38 1.59 17.80
N THR A 206 3.86 0.53 17.22
CA THR A 206 4.63 -0.43 16.43
C THR A 206 4.69 -0.03 14.95
N GLN A 207 5.89 0.17 14.42
CA GLN A 207 6.14 0.48 13.01
C GLN A 207 7.62 0.24 12.66
N HIS A 208 7.97 0.47 11.39
CA HIS A 208 9.38 0.63 11.04
C HIS A 208 9.88 1.99 11.53
N TYR A 209 11.03 1.98 12.20
CA TYR A 209 11.67 3.15 12.79
C TYR A 209 13.13 3.20 12.39
N GLY A 210 13.66 4.41 12.19
CA GLY A 210 15.08 4.68 12.08
C GLY A 210 15.60 5.26 13.40
N ALA A 211 15.62 6.59 13.51
CA ALA A 211 16.09 7.33 14.68
C ALA A 211 15.38 8.69 14.88
N CYS A 212 14.08 8.76 15.14
CA CYS A 212 13.14 7.64 15.22
C CYS A 212 12.22 7.57 14.00
N TRP A 213 11.59 8.68 13.62
CA TRP A 213 10.56 8.64 12.57
C TRP A 213 10.35 9.99 11.88
N VAL A 214 9.85 9.93 10.64
CA VAL A 214 9.35 11.11 9.89
C VAL A 214 7.83 11.22 9.97
N TYR A 215 7.13 10.09 10.01
CA TYR A 215 5.71 9.99 10.34
C TYR A 215 5.50 8.97 11.46
N ASN A 216 4.40 9.07 12.20
CA ASN A 216 4.06 8.07 13.20
C ASN A 216 2.64 7.58 12.97
N LEU A 217 2.45 6.27 13.02
CA LEU A 217 1.16 5.66 12.77
C LEU A 217 0.16 5.95 13.90
N GLY A 218 0.59 6.41 15.07
CA GLY A 218 -0.32 6.76 16.18
C GLY A 218 0.09 7.97 17.01
N ALA A 219 1.37 8.13 17.36
CA ALA A 219 1.85 9.16 18.29
C ALA A 219 2.07 10.52 17.61
N ASP A 220 1.93 11.60 18.37
CA ASP A 220 2.02 13.00 17.93
C ASP A 220 3.35 13.69 18.33
N ALA A 221 4.30 12.90 18.85
CA ALA A 221 5.55 13.33 19.48
C ALA A 221 5.43 14.09 20.81
N GLY A 222 4.23 14.17 21.41
CA GLY A 222 4.04 14.73 22.74
C GLY A 222 4.44 13.76 23.86
N ASP A 223 5.00 14.30 24.94
CA ASP A 223 5.16 13.57 26.21
C ASP A 223 3.82 13.60 26.97
N GLY A 224 2.90 12.67 26.66
CA GLY A 224 1.72 12.42 27.50
C GLY A 224 0.40 12.14 26.75
N PRO A 225 -0.60 11.55 27.41
CA PRO A 225 -1.89 11.15 26.82
C PRO A 225 -2.89 12.29 26.60
N ASP A 226 -2.45 13.56 26.58
CA ASP A 226 -3.34 14.73 26.77
C ASP A 226 -4.08 15.22 25.50
N ASP A 227 -3.89 14.57 24.34
CA ASP A 227 -4.60 14.92 23.10
C ASP A 227 -5.69 13.92 22.68
N GLY A 228 -5.85 12.81 23.42
CA GLY A 228 -6.77 11.71 23.08
C GLY A 228 -6.17 10.61 22.19
N ARG A 229 -4.83 10.54 22.06
CA ARG A 229 -4.10 9.50 21.30
C ARG A 229 -4.50 9.51 19.82
N VAL A 230 -4.54 10.70 19.20
CA VAL A 230 -5.20 10.94 17.91
C VAL A 230 -4.20 11.02 16.75
N GLY A 231 -3.75 9.86 16.27
CA GLY A 231 -2.93 9.76 15.06
C GLY A 231 -3.71 9.34 13.82
N PRO A 232 -3.04 9.23 12.65
CA PRO A 232 -1.59 9.32 12.44
C PRO A 232 -1.05 10.74 12.18
N HIS A 233 0.26 10.90 12.29
CA HIS A 233 0.95 12.19 12.14
C HIS A 233 2.10 12.16 11.16
N LEU A 234 2.38 13.29 10.51
CA LEU A 234 3.54 13.52 9.66
C LEU A 234 4.25 14.81 10.11
N ASN A 235 5.59 14.84 10.07
CA ASN A 235 6.35 16.07 10.28
C ASN A 235 5.87 17.20 9.33
N SER A 236 5.45 18.34 9.89
CA SER A 236 4.82 19.42 9.13
C SER A 236 5.74 20.08 8.11
N THR A 237 7.06 20.07 8.31
CA THR A 237 8.03 20.54 7.32
C THR A 237 8.01 19.63 6.09
N VAL A 238 7.97 18.31 6.31
CA VAL A 238 7.88 17.31 5.24
C VAL A 238 6.53 17.38 4.53
N ALA A 239 5.44 17.54 5.29
CA ALA A 239 4.09 17.73 4.72
C ALA A 239 4.06 18.94 3.78
N SER A 240 4.59 20.08 4.23
CA SER A 240 4.65 21.31 3.44
C SER A 240 5.49 21.14 2.18
N ALA A 241 6.65 20.45 2.27
CA ALA A 241 7.51 20.17 1.12
C ALA A 241 6.84 19.26 0.07
N LEU A 242 5.92 18.38 0.51
CA LEU A 242 5.08 17.55 -0.37
C LEU A 242 3.80 18.27 -0.85
N GLY A 243 3.60 19.52 -0.44
CA GLY A 243 2.42 20.32 -0.73
C GLY A 243 1.14 19.75 -0.12
N LEU A 244 1.23 19.07 1.01
CA LEU A 244 0.10 18.60 1.81
C LEU A 244 -0.35 19.70 2.78
N ALA A 245 -1.63 19.74 3.10
CA ALA A 245 -2.15 20.64 4.13
C ALA A 245 -1.63 20.26 5.52
N THR A 246 -1.29 21.27 6.32
CA THR A 246 -0.92 21.10 7.73
C THR A 246 -1.99 21.70 8.64
N ASP A 247 -2.08 21.19 9.87
CA ASP A 247 -3.01 21.69 10.90
C ASP A 247 -2.38 22.72 11.86
N GLY A 248 -1.14 23.13 11.58
CA GLY A 248 -0.39 24.11 12.37
C GLY A 248 0.45 23.54 13.50
N THR A 249 0.40 22.23 13.76
CA THR A 249 1.27 21.56 14.76
C THR A 249 2.64 21.20 14.16
N THR A 250 3.61 20.84 14.99
CA THR A 250 4.92 20.32 14.53
C THR A 250 4.77 19.00 13.76
N TYR A 251 3.84 18.16 14.20
CA TYR A 251 3.51 16.88 13.59
C TYR A 251 2.03 16.86 13.21
N THR A 252 1.75 17.39 12.01
CA THR A 252 0.38 17.51 11.52
C THR A 252 -0.33 16.17 11.50
N ARG A 253 -1.58 16.17 11.97
CA ARG A 253 -2.48 15.04 11.70
C ARG A 253 -2.67 14.89 10.21
N VAL A 254 -2.76 13.66 9.76
CA VAL A 254 -3.12 13.30 8.39
C VAL A 254 -4.30 12.36 8.43
N ARG A 255 -5.13 12.35 7.38
CA ARG A 255 -6.30 11.49 7.35
C ARG A 255 -5.90 10.01 7.36
N ARG A 256 -4.81 9.67 6.66
CA ARG A 256 -4.39 8.29 6.52
C ARG A 256 -2.92 8.15 6.13
N ILE A 257 -2.27 7.08 6.63
CA ILE A 257 -0.97 6.57 6.16
C ILE A 257 -1.11 5.09 5.86
N THR A 258 -0.71 4.65 4.66
CA THR A 258 -0.91 3.28 4.21
C THR A 258 0.32 2.73 3.52
N ARG A 259 0.67 1.49 3.86
CA ARG A 259 1.65 0.72 3.11
C ARG A 259 0.98 -0.31 2.24
N PHE A 260 1.45 -0.38 1.01
CA PHE A 260 1.11 -1.40 0.06
C PHE A 260 2.33 -2.23 -0.32
N VAL A 261 2.07 -3.46 -0.75
CA VAL A 261 3.04 -4.38 -1.32
C VAL A 261 2.50 -4.98 -2.62
N ARG A 262 3.39 -5.27 -3.56
CA ARG A 262 3.07 -5.95 -4.81
C ARG A 262 4.08 -7.08 -5.02
N TRP A 263 3.58 -8.32 -5.12
CA TRP A 263 4.37 -9.55 -5.26
C TRP A 263 3.74 -10.52 -6.28
#